data_AF-A0A7V4UZ21-F1
#
_entry.id   AF-A0A7V4UZ21-F1
#
_cell.length_a   1.000
_cell.length_b   1.000
_cell.length_c   1.000
_cell.angle_alpha   90.00
_cell.angle_beta   90.00
_cell.angle_gamma   90.00
#
_symmetry.space_group_name_H-M   'P 1'
#
loop_
_entity.id
_entity.type
_entity.pdbx_description
1 polymer ?
#
loop_
_entity_poly.entity_id
_entity_poly.type
_entity_poly.pdbx_seq_one_letter_code
_entity_poly.pdbx_strand_id
1 'polypeptide(L)'
;MHICSNLTSTTEKRFTEALTAWYLHHKSFIEEKTPNPTTGRLTYTHAKLVSAYKSLMRNLLYLFTYKKYKHLNIPNTTNSLDGGVFSQLKKFIKLHQGLAKKRKVKFIDEFLNDYNERRNKNKRN
;
A
#
# COMPACT_ATOMS: atom_id res chain seq x y z
N MET A 1 -8.76 -17.72 -5.66
CA MET A 1 -8.79 -16.37 -5.02
C MET A 1 -8.47 -15.31 -6.09
N HIS A 2 -9.42 -15.01 -7.00
CA HIS A 2 -9.20 -14.19 -8.21
C HIS A 2 -9.58 -12.70 -8.07
N ILE A 3 -10.12 -12.28 -6.91
CA ILE A 3 -10.60 -10.90 -6.73
C ILE A 3 -9.41 -9.93 -6.68
N CYS A 4 -8.37 -10.26 -5.90
CA CYS A 4 -7.19 -9.40 -5.74
C CYS A 4 -6.34 -9.34 -7.02
N SER A 5 -6.26 -10.41 -7.81
CA SER A 5 -5.50 -10.41 -9.08
C SER A 5 -6.08 -9.43 -10.11
N ASN A 6 -7.39 -9.14 -10.01
CA ASN A 6 -8.07 -8.23 -10.93
C ASN A 6 -8.05 -6.76 -10.46
N LEU A 7 -7.38 -6.44 -9.35
CA LEU A 7 -7.35 -5.10 -8.77
C LEU A 7 -6.84 -4.03 -9.75
N THR A 8 -5.85 -4.37 -10.58
CA THR A 8 -5.25 -3.45 -11.55
C THR A 8 -6.17 -3.17 -12.75
N SER A 9 -6.98 -4.14 -13.16
CA SER A 9 -7.82 -4.07 -14.37
C SER A 9 -9.29 -3.71 -14.10
N THR A 10 -9.78 -3.89 -12.88
CA THR A 10 -11.20 -3.66 -12.53
C THR A 10 -11.54 -2.21 -12.17
N THR A 11 -12.83 -1.89 -11.96
CA THR A 11 -13.28 -0.60 -11.40
C THR A 11 -13.52 -0.72 -9.90
N GLU A 12 -13.50 0.43 -9.21
CA GLU A 12 -13.77 0.50 -7.76
C GLU A 12 -15.10 -0.20 -7.42
N LYS A 13 -16.17 0.17 -8.11
CA LYS A 13 -17.50 -0.42 -7.94
C LYS A 13 -17.49 -1.95 -8.07
N ARG A 14 -16.98 -2.48 -9.19
CA ARG A 14 -16.95 -3.93 -9.45
C ARG A 14 -16.10 -4.68 -8.43
N PHE A 15 -14.98 -4.10 -8.00
CA PHE A 15 -14.12 -4.70 -6.98
C PHE A 15 -14.83 -4.75 -5.63
N THR A 16 -15.46 -3.65 -5.22
CA THR A 16 -16.20 -3.54 -3.96
C THR A 16 -17.34 -4.54 -3.91
N GLU A 17 -18.13 -4.65 -4.98
CA GLU A 17 -19.23 -5.60 -5.09
C GLU A 17 -18.73 -7.05 -4.99
N ALA A 18 -17.68 -7.40 -5.76
CA ALA A 18 -17.09 -8.74 -5.72
C ALA A 18 -16.51 -9.10 -4.35
N LEU A 19 -15.82 -8.15 -3.70
CA LEU A 19 -15.23 -8.35 -2.38
C LEU A 19 -16.30 -8.49 -1.29
N THR A 20 -17.41 -7.73 -1.41
CA THR A 20 -18.55 -7.83 -0.51
C THR A 20 -19.29 -9.16 -0.68
N ALA A 21 -19.56 -9.56 -1.92
CA ALA A 21 -20.18 -10.85 -2.22
C ALA A 21 -19.33 -12.03 -1.69
N TRP A 22 -18.01 -11.96 -1.86
CA TRP A 22 -17.10 -12.96 -1.30
C TRP A 22 -17.15 -13.01 0.22
N TYR A 23 -17.17 -11.86 0.91
CA TYR A 23 -17.31 -11.82 2.37
C TYR A 23 -18.62 -12.45 2.83
N LEU A 24 -19.74 -12.09 2.20
CA LEU A 24 -21.06 -12.62 2.55
C LEU A 24 -21.12 -14.14 2.39
N HIS A 25 -20.55 -14.67 1.31
CA HIS A 25 -20.48 -16.11 1.06
C HIS A 25 -19.65 -16.85 2.13
N HIS A 26 -18.57 -16.25 2.62
CA HIS A 26 -17.65 -16.87 3.58
C HIS A 26 -17.83 -16.34 5.01
N LYS A 27 -18.95 -15.66 5.30
CA LYS A 27 -19.13 -14.91 6.55
C LYS A 27 -18.95 -15.79 7.78
N SER A 28 -19.57 -16.97 7.80
CA SER A 28 -19.48 -17.93 8.90
C SER A 28 -18.04 -18.34 9.19
N PHE A 29 -17.26 -18.61 8.14
CA PHE A 29 -15.84 -18.97 8.24
C PHE A 29 -14.97 -17.79 8.71
N ILE A 30 -15.20 -16.58 8.18
CA ILE A 30 -14.41 -15.39 8.55
C ILE A 30 -14.69 -14.95 9.99
N GLU A 31 -15.94 -15.07 10.44
CA GLU A 31 -16.38 -14.67 11.78
C GLU A 31 -16.10 -15.73 12.85
N GLU A 32 -15.61 -16.91 12.46
CA GLU A 32 -15.23 -17.99 13.37
C GLU A 32 -14.17 -17.54 14.38
N LYS A 33 -14.38 -17.90 15.65
CA LYS A 33 -13.48 -17.58 16.76
C LYS A 33 -13.13 -18.84 17.55
N THR A 34 -11.84 -19.00 17.83
CA THR A 34 -11.32 -20.02 18.73
C THR A 34 -10.86 -19.37 20.04
N PRO A 35 -11.17 -19.96 21.20
CA PRO A 35 -10.59 -19.52 22.46
C PRO A 35 -9.08 -19.82 22.49
N ASN A 36 -8.29 -18.84 22.89
CA ASN A 36 -6.87 -19.05 23.10
C ASN A 36 -6.67 -19.92 24.36
N PRO A 37 -5.98 -21.07 24.27
CA PRO A 37 -5.88 -22.03 25.37
C PRO A 37 -5.12 -21.48 26.59
N THR A 38 -4.26 -20.47 26.41
CA THR A 38 -3.47 -19.87 27.49
C THR A 38 -4.18 -18.70 28.17
N THR A 39 -4.95 -17.91 27.41
CA THR A 39 -5.53 -16.65 27.91
C THR A 39 -7.06 -16.68 28.03
N GLY A 40 -7.72 -17.72 27.52
CA GLY A 40 -9.18 -17.84 27.45
C GLY A 40 -9.85 -16.85 26.49
N ARG A 41 -9.10 -15.93 25.86
CA ARG A 41 -9.66 -14.89 24.98
C ARG A 41 -10.08 -15.49 23.64
N LEU A 42 -11.26 -15.11 23.17
CA LEU A 42 -11.72 -15.45 21.82
C LEU A 42 -10.96 -14.64 20.78
N THR A 43 -10.27 -15.33 19.89
CA THR A 43 -9.57 -14.74 18.73
C THR A 43 -10.13 -15.31 17.45
N TYR A 44 -10.11 -14.54 16.36
CA TYR A 44 -10.51 -15.07 15.05
C TYR A 44 -9.68 -16.29 14.69
N THR A 45 -10.33 -17.40 14.36
CA THR A 45 -9.64 -18.65 13.92
C THR A 45 -8.74 -18.34 12.71
N HIS A 46 -9.24 -17.54 11.78
CA HIS A 46 -8.55 -17.14 10.56
C HIS A 46 -8.06 -15.68 10.59
N ALA A 47 -7.38 -15.28 11.67
CA ALA A 47 -6.95 -13.90 11.90
C ALA A 47 -6.23 -13.23 10.70
N LYS A 48 -5.35 -13.96 9.99
CA LYS A 48 -4.65 -13.44 8.81
C LYS A 48 -5.62 -13.09 7.67
N LEU A 49 -6.61 -13.93 7.41
CA LEU A 49 -7.61 -13.73 6.37
C LEU A 49 -8.52 -12.54 6.72
N VAL A 50 -8.99 -12.49 7.97
CA VAL A 50 -9.78 -11.37 8.50
C VAL A 50 -9.00 -10.06 8.37
N SER A 51 -7.72 -10.06 8.73
CA SER A 51 -6.85 -8.89 8.60
C SER A 51 -6.66 -8.46 7.14
N ALA A 52 -6.49 -9.40 6.21
CA ALA A 52 -6.37 -9.10 4.79
C ALA A 52 -7.65 -8.44 4.25
N TYR A 53 -8.82 -9.02 4.54
CA TYR A 53 -10.11 -8.44 4.15
C TYR A 53 -10.33 -7.04 4.74
N LYS A 54 -10.11 -6.87 6.05
CA LYS A 54 -10.22 -5.57 6.73
C LYS A 54 -9.26 -4.53 6.15
N SER A 55 -8.05 -4.95 5.76
CA SER A 55 -7.09 -4.07 5.11
C SER A 55 -7.60 -3.60 3.74
N LEU A 56 -8.15 -4.49 2.92
CA LEU A 56 -8.73 -4.12 1.62
C LEU A 56 -9.90 -3.15 1.78
N MET A 57 -10.82 -3.42 2.71
CA MET A 57 -11.97 -2.55 3.00
C MET A 57 -11.52 -1.15 3.46
N ARG A 58 -10.60 -1.08 4.42
CA ARG A 58 -10.11 0.20 4.95
C ARG A 58 -9.37 1.02 3.88
N ASN A 59 -8.66 0.36 2.97
CA ASN A 59 -7.86 1.03 1.95
C ASN A 59 -8.61 1.25 0.63
N LEU A 60 -9.86 0.81 0.51
CA LEU A 60 -10.63 0.79 -0.74
C LEU A 60 -10.66 2.15 -1.46
N LEU A 61 -10.85 3.24 -0.70
CA LEU A 61 -10.84 4.62 -1.19
C LEU A 61 -9.50 5.01 -1.86
N TYR A 62 -8.40 4.41 -1.41
CA TYR A 62 -7.04 4.71 -1.90
C TYR A 62 -6.64 3.81 -3.07
N LEU A 63 -7.14 2.59 -3.14
CA LEU A 63 -6.78 1.61 -4.18
C LEU A 63 -7.08 2.11 -5.60
N PHE A 64 -8.10 2.95 -5.76
CA PHE A 64 -8.57 3.46 -7.05
C PHE A 64 -8.26 4.95 -7.26
N THR A 65 -7.43 5.57 -6.42
CA THR A 65 -7.09 7.00 -6.52
C THR A 65 -6.52 7.37 -7.90
N TYR A 66 -5.65 6.53 -8.48
CA TYR A 66 -5.10 6.76 -9.82
C TYR A 66 -6.16 6.75 -10.94
N LYS A 67 -7.28 6.03 -10.76
CA LYS A 67 -8.41 6.02 -11.69
C LYS A 67 -9.36 7.19 -11.45
N LYS A 68 -9.52 7.63 -10.20
CA LYS A 68 -10.37 8.77 -9.82
C LYS A 68 -9.78 10.11 -10.27
N TYR A 69 -8.46 10.27 -10.16
CA TYR A 69 -7.76 11.52 -10.47
C TYR A 69 -6.86 11.38 -11.70
N LYS A 70 -7.44 11.01 -12.86
CA LYS A 70 -6.67 10.81 -14.11
C LYS A 70 -5.86 12.03 -14.52
N HIS A 71 -6.35 13.24 -14.25
CA HIS A 71 -5.65 14.49 -14.56
C HIS A 71 -4.30 14.65 -13.83
N LEU A 72 -4.10 13.95 -12.71
CA LEU A 72 -2.84 13.94 -11.98
C LEU A 72 -1.80 13.01 -12.59
N ASN A 73 -2.15 12.24 -13.64
CA ASN A 73 -1.26 11.29 -14.31
C ASN A 73 -0.54 10.32 -13.34
N ILE A 74 -1.25 9.90 -12.29
CA ILE A 74 -0.71 8.98 -11.29
C ILE A 74 -0.59 7.59 -11.93
N PRO A 75 0.58 6.94 -11.88
CA PRO A 75 0.73 5.57 -12.38
C PRO A 75 -0.09 4.58 -11.56
N ASN A 76 -0.48 3.47 -12.17
CA ASN A 76 -1.21 2.38 -11.51
C ASN A 76 -0.36 1.58 -10.50
N THR A 77 0.95 1.80 -10.47
CA THR A 77 1.90 1.14 -9.55
C THR A 77 2.87 2.15 -8.96
N THR A 78 3.39 1.87 -7.77
CA THR A 78 4.39 2.70 -7.08
C THR A 78 5.83 2.29 -7.41
N ASN A 79 6.05 1.40 -8.39
CA ASN A 79 7.36 0.85 -8.74
C ASN A 79 8.42 1.93 -9.00
N SER A 80 8.05 3.03 -9.66
CA SER A 80 8.94 4.17 -9.91
C SER A 80 9.36 4.90 -8.64
N LEU A 81 8.52 4.91 -7.60
CA LEU A 81 8.82 5.49 -6.30
C LEU A 81 9.66 4.50 -5.47
N ASP A 82 9.17 3.28 -5.29
CA ASP A 82 9.77 2.27 -4.42
C ASP A 82 11.13 1.78 -4.93
N GLY A 83 11.18 1.40 -6.21
CA GLY A 83 12.37 0.89 -6.87
C GLY A 83 13.30 2.00 -7.38
N GLY A 84 12.76 3.18 -7.69
CA GLY A 84 13.53 4.33 -8.16
C GLY A 84 14.02 5.21 -7.02
N VAL A 85 13.18 6.16 -6.59
CA VAL A 85 13.56 7.22 -5.65
C VAL A 85 13.89 6.68 -4.26
N PHE A 86 13.02 5.85 -3.71
CA PHE A 86 13.11 5.42 -2.32
C PHE A 86 14.17 4.35 -2.08
N SER A 87 14.48 3.51 -3.07
CA SER A 87 15.57 2.53 -2.96
C SER A 87 16.91 3.22 -2.73
N GLN A 88 17.21 4.24 -3.54
CA GLN A 88 18.43 5.05 -3.43
C GLN A 88 18.45 5.86 -2.13
N LEU A 89 17.33 6.52 -1.79
CA LEU A 89 17.23 7.28 -0.55
C LEU A 89 17.47 6.41 0.68
N LYS A 90 16.85 5.23 0.76
CA LYS A 90 17.04 4.27 1.86
C LYS A 90 18.50 3.82 1.96
N LYS A 91 19.18 3.58 0.84
CA LYS A 91 20.61 3.22 0.81
C LYS A 91 21.45 4.32 1.47
N PHE A 92 21.24 5.58 1.10
CA PHE A 92 21.99 6.69 1.70
C PHE A 92 21.67 6.91 3.18
N ILE A 93 20.40 6.84 3.57
CA ILE A 93 20.01 6.94 5.00
C ILE A 93 20.66 5.85 5.83
N LYS A 94 20.76 4.62 5.29
CA LYS A 94 21.41 3.49 5.97
C LYS A 94 22.91 3.73 6.16
N LEU A 95 23.61 4.26 5.16
CA LEU A 95 25.03 4.63 5.26
C LEU A 95 25.26 5.70 6.33
N HIS A 96 24.29 6.61 6.51
CA HIS A 96 24.36 7.71 7.48
C HIS A 96 23.40 7.53 8.66
N GLN A 97 23.30 6.31 9.20
CA GLN A 97 22.34 5.98 10.26
C GLN A 97 22.52 6.80 11.55
N GLY A 98 23.74 7.27 11.83
CA GLY A 98 24.08 8.11 12.99
C GLY A 98 23.66 9.59 12.89
N LEU A 99 23.06 10.01 11.78
CA LEU A 99 22.59 11.40 11.66
C LEU A 99 21.46 11.70 12.66
N ALA A 100 21.57 12.86 13.31
CA ALA A 100 20.48 13.44 14.08
C ALA A 100 19.25 13.67 13.20
N LYS A 101 18.05 13.57 13.79
CA LYS A 101 16.77 13.69 13.06
C LYS A 101 16.71 14.94 12.16
N LYS A 102 17.12 16.10 12.67
CA LYS A 102 17.15 17.37 11.91
C LYS A 102 18.01 17.27 10.64
N ARG A 103 19.17 16.61 10.72
CA ARG A 103 20.06 16.41 9.57
C ARG A 103 19.51 15.37 8.60
N LYS A 104 18.84 14.32 9.09
CA LYS A 104 18.14 13.34 8.23
C LYS A 104 17.04 13.98 7.40
N VAL A 105 16.23 14.86 7.99
CA VAL A 105 15.18 15.60 7.25
C VAL A 105 15.80 16.47 6.17
N LYS A 106 16.80 17.31 6.52
CA LYS A 106 17.50 18.16 5.54
C LYS A 106 18.12 17.35 4.39
N PHE A 107 18.72 16.20 4.70
CA PHE A 107 19.27 15.29 3.70
C PHE A 107 18.18 14.74 2.75
N ILE A 108 17.01 14.36 3.28
CA ILE A 108 15.90 13.88 2.46
C ILE A 108 15.40 15.01 1.53
N ASP A 109 15.26 16.23 2.04
CA ASP A 109 14.80 17.38 1.26
C ASP A 109 15.77 17.68 0.10
N GLU A 110 17.08 17.74 0.39
CA GLU A 110 18.13 17.96 -0.61
C GLU A 110 18.15 16.84 -1.67
N PHE A 111 18.04 15.58 -1.25
CA PHE A 111 17.98 14.43 -2.14
C PHE A 111 16.79 14.51 -3.11
N LEU A 112 15.60 14.87 -2.60
CA LEU A 112 14.39 14.98 -3.42
C LEU A 112 14.47 16.15 -4.40
N ASN A 113 15.07 17.27 -4.00
CA ASN A 113 15.30 18.42 -4.88
C ASN A 113 16.24 18.06 -6.04
N ASP A 114 17.40 17.47 -5.75
CA ASP A 114 18.37 17.04 -6.76
C ASP A 114 17.76 15.97 -7.70
N TYR A 115 16.99 15.01 -7.17
CA TYR A 115 16.27 14.04 -7.99
C TYR A 115 15.32 14.71 -9.00
N ASN A 116 14.55 15.71 -8.55
CA ASN A 116 13.61 16.45 -9.39
C ASN A 116 14.34 17.27 -10.47
N GLU A 117 15.46 17.91 -10.13
CA GLU A 117 16.26 18.65 -11.10
C GLU A 117 16.80 17.75 -12.22
N ARG A 118 17.37 16.59 -11.87
CA ARG A 118 17.85 15.60 -12.84
C ARG A 118 16.73 15.09 -13.74
N ARG A 119 15.57 14.78 -13.15
CA ARG A 119 14.37 14.33 -13.87
C ARG A 119 13.88 15.41 -14.86
N ASN A 120 13.91 16.68 -14.47
CA ASN A 120 13.46 17.78 -15.33
C ASN A 120 14.43 18.06 -16.47
N LYS A 121 15.75 17.95 -16.25
CA LYS A 121 16.76 18.05 -17.33
C LYS A 121 16.56 16.96 -18.38
N ASN A 122 16.34 15.72 -17.96
CA ASN A 122 16.12 14.59 -18.87
C ASN A 122 14.81 14.66 -19.69
N LYS A 123 13.84 15.50 -19.30
CA LYS A 123 12.60 15.73 -20.07
C LYS A 123 12.74 16.83 -21.14
N ARG A 124 13.80 17.65 -21.07
CA ARG A 124 14.05 18.78 -21.97
C ARG A 124 14.98 18.40 -23.14
N ASN A 125 15.63 17.25 -23.04
CA ASN A 125 16.41 16.62 -24.10
C ASN A 125 15.55 15.57 -24.81
#